data_AF-B8JHM0-F1
#
_entry.id   AF-B8JHM0-F1
#
_cell.length_a   1.000
_cell.length_b   1.000
_cell.length_c   1.000
_cell.angle_alpha   90.00
_cell.angle_beta   90.00
_cell.angle_gamma   90.00
#
_symmetry.space_group_name_H-M   'P 1'
#
loop_
_entity.id
_entity.type
_entity.pdbx_description
1 polymer ?
#
loop_
_entity_poly.entity_id
_entity_poly.type
_entity_poly.pdbx_seq_one_letter_code
_entity_poly.pdbx_strand_id
1 'polypeptide(L)' 'MKIKIQLEGRAFTATLANGEGARDFLSLLPLTLTLTDYDGTEKIADLPRKLSTRGDCCRA' A
#
# COMPACT_ATOMS: atom_id res chain seq x y z
N MET A 1 -6.37 9.91 -2.85
CA MET A 1 -7.34 8.87 -3.30
C MET A 1 -7.67 7.98 -2.10
N LYS A 2 -8.82 7.32 -2.02
CA LYS A 2 -9.17 6.44 -0.87
C LYS A 2 -9.26 4.98 -1.30
N ILE A 3 -8.79 4.07 -0.45
CA ILE A 3 -8.91 2.62 -0.63
C ILE A 3 -9.54 1.99 0.61
N LYS A 4 -10.16 0.83 0.42
CA LYS A 4 -10.70 0.00 1.50
C LYS A 4 -9.73 -1.15 1.77
N ILE A 5 -9.37 -1.32 3.03
CA ILE A 5 -8.58 -2.46 3.51
C ILE A 5 -9.51 -3.33 4.34
N GLN A 6 -9.48 -4.64 4.11
CA GLN A 6 -10.19 -5.61 4.93
C GLN A 6 -9.17 -6.46 5.68
N LEU A 7 -9.30 -6.50 7.00
CA LEU A 7 -8.44 -7.29 7.88
C LEU A 7 -9.32 -7.89 8.98
N GLU A 8 -9.27 -9.21 9.15
CA GLU A 8 -10.04 -9.94 10.16
C GLU A 8 -11.53 -9.57 10.21
N GLY A 9 -12.16 -9.44 9.04
CA GLY A 9 -13.58 -9.08 8.90
C GLY A 9 -13.90 -7.60 9.17
N ARG A 10 -12.91 -6.79 9.56
CA ARG A 10 -13.06 -5.34 9.79
C ARG A 10 -12.60 -4.57 8.55
N ALA A 11 -13.31 -3.48 8.26
CA ALA A 11 -12.99 -2.61 7.14
C ALA A 11 -12.37 -1.30 7.63
N PHE A 12 -11.25 -0.93 7.02
CA PHE A 12 -10.55 0.32 7.26
C PHE A 12 -10.53 1.14 5.96
N THR A 13 -10.53 2.45 6.09
CA THR A 13 -10.32 3.36 4.96
C THR A 13 -8.94 3.96 5.08
N ALA A 14 -8.11 3.75 4.06
CA ALA A 14 -6.81 4.40 3.95
C ALA A 14 -6.86 5.48 2.86
N THR A 15 -6.11 6.56 3.06
CA THR A 15 -5.93 7.61 2.06
C THR A 15 -4.55 7.47 1.44
N LEU A 16 -4.52 7.25 0.13
CA LEU A 16 -3.28 7.27 -0.65
C LEU A 16 -2.93 8.71 -1.03
N ALA A 17 -1.63 9.01 -0.94
CA ALA A 17 -1.04 10.23 -1.47
C ALA A 17 -1.28 10.37 -2.98
N ASN A 18 -1.05 11.57 -3.52
CA ASN A 18 -1.03 11.80 -4.96
C ASN A 18 0.41 11.59 -5.48
N GLY A 19 0.59 10.75 -6.49
CA GLY A 19 1.89 10.43 -7.06
C GLY A 19 1.85 9.18 -7.94
N GLU A 20 2.94 8.93 -8.66
CA GLU A 20 3.04 7.76 -9.52
C GLU A 20 3.04 6.46 -8.72
N GLY A 21 3.78 6.37 -7.61
CA GLY A 21 3.77 5.18 -6.75
C GLY A 21 2.37 4.82 -6.23
N ALA A 22 1.55 5.82 -5.88
CA ALA A 22 0.17 5.58 -5.44
C ALA A 22 -0.75 5.08 -6.57
N ARG A 23 -0.60 5.60 -7.79
CA ARG A 23 -1.34 5.13 -8.97
C ARG A 23 -0.89 3.73 -9.38
N ASP A 24 0.40 3.48 -9.27
CA ASP A 24 1.00 2.19 -9.58
C ASP A 24 0.53 1.12 -8.58
N PHE A 25 0.49 1.46 -7.28
CA PHE A 25 -0.10 0.60 -6.26
C PHE A 25 -1.59 0.31 -6.51
N LEU A 26 -2.37 1.32 -6.92
CA LEU A 26 -3.78 1.12 -7.28
C LEU A 26 -3.97 0.13 -8.44
N SER A 27 -3.03 0.08 -9.39
CA SER A 27 -3.08 -0.87 -10.52
C SER A 27 -2.93 -2.33 -10.09
N LEU A 28 -2.44 -2.58 -8.87
CA LEU A 28 -2.31 -3.93 -8.33
C LEU A 28 -3.61 -4.43 -7.69
N LEU A 29 -4.58 -3.55 -7.42
CA LEU A 29 -5.82 -3.94 -6.75
C LEU A 29 -6.78 -4.71 -7.69
N PRO A 30 -7.56 -5.66 -7.16
CA PRO A 30 -7.62 -6.09 -5.75
C PRO A 30 -6.43 -6.97 -5.35
N LEU A 31 -5.94 -6.79 -4.12
CA LEU A 31 -4.88 -7.61 -3.52
C LEU A 31 -5.41 -8.37 -2.30
N THR A 32 -4.98 -9.61 -2.15
CA THR A 32 -5.10 -10.38 -0.92
C THR A 32 -3.69 -10.78 -0.50
N LEU A 33 -3.25 -10.28 0.66
CA LEU A 33 -1.90 -10.47 1.16
C LEU A 33 -1.96 -11.04 2.58
N THR A 34 -1.00 -11.91 2.90
CA THR A 34 -0.76 -12.37 4.27
C THR A 34 0.22 -11.41 4.92
N LEU A 35 -0.22 -10.70 5.96
CA LEU A 35 0.64 -9.79 6.72
C LEU A 35 1.45 -10.55 7.77
N THR A 36 2.74 -10.25 7.87
CA THR A 36 3.63 -10.74 8.94
C THR A 36 3.90 -9.65 9.97
N ASP A 37 4.13 -10.05 11.20
CA ASP A 37 4.61 -9.15 12.25
C ASP A 37 6.07 -8.76 12.00
N TYR A 38 6.34 -7.47 12.05
CA TYR A 38 7.67 -6.90 11.98
C TYR A 38 7.94 -6.12 13.27
N ASP A 39 8.82 -6.69 14.09
CA ASP A 39 9.30 -6.14 15.37
C ASP A 39 8.18 -5.72 16.35
N GLY A 40 7.08 -6.49 16.40
CA GLY A 40 5.95 -6.28 17.32
C GLY A 40 5.15 -4.99 17.10
N THR A 41 5.52 -4.19 16.10
CA THR A 41 4.98 -2.83 15.90
C THR A 41 4.28 -2.69 14.56
N GLU A 42 4.79 -3.35 13.52
CA GLU A 42 4.30 -3.18 12.15
C GLU A 42 3.77 -4.50 11.57
N LYS A 43 2.75 -4.39 10.72
CA LYS A 43 2.26 -5.51 9.91
C LYS A 43 2.63 -5.26 8.46
N ILE A 44 3.47 -6.10 7.88
CA ILE A 44 4.05 -5.91 6.53
C ILE A 44 3.72 -7.07 5.61
N ALA A 45 3.76 -6.83 4.29
CA ALA A 45 3.77 -7.85 3.26
C ALA A 45 4.49 -7.34 2.02
N ASP A 46 5.11 -8.24 1.26
CA ASP A 46 5.67 -7.91 -0.04
C ASP A 46 4.58 -7.76 -1.09
N LEU A 47 4.80 -6.84 -2.03
CA LEU A 47 3.93 -6.68 -3.20
C LEU A 47 4.37 -7.62 -4.33
N PRO A 48 3.46 -7.99 -5.27
CA PRO A 48 3.80 -8.85 -6.41
C PRO A 48 4.90 -8.30 -7.32
N ARG A 49 5.16 -6.99 -7.26
CA ARG A 49 6.30 -6.32 -7.89
C ARG A 49 6.64 -5.01 -7.18
N LYS A 50 7.83 -4.49 -7.47
CA LYS A 50 8.23 -3.14 -7.04
C LYS A 50 7.31 -2.08 -7.65
N LEU A 51 7.07 -1.03 -6.88
CA LEU A 51 6.33 0.15 -7.33
C LEU A 51 7.25 1.14 -8.06
N SER A 52 6.66 1.98 -8.91
CA SER A 52 7.33 3.14 -9.46
C SER A 52 7.76 4.09 -8.34
N THR A 53 9.03 4.47 -8.36
CA THR A 53 9.62 5.54 -7.52
C THR A 53 9.82 6.84 -8.31
N ARG A 54 9.28 6.90 -9.53
CA ARG A 54 9.43 8.06 -10.40
C ARG A 54 8.67 9.24 -9.81
N GLY A 55 9.37 10.37 -9.70
CA GLY A 55 8.83 11.59 -9.11
C GLY A 55 8.84 11.61 -7.57
N ASP A 56 9.33 10.57 -6.91
CA ASP A 56 9.51 10.56 -5.45
C ASP A 56 10.85 11.17 -5.01
N CYS A 57 11.82 11.29 -5.94
CA CYS A 57 13.07 11.99 -5.69
C CYS A 57 12.88 13.51 -5.80
N CYS A 58 13.33 14.22 -4.76
CA CYS A 58 13.36 15.68 -4.64
C CYS A 58 11.98 16.36 -4.56
N ARG A 59 11.20 16.07 -3.51
CA ARG A 59 10.30 17.10 -2.96
C ARG A 59 11.20 18.11 -2.21
N ALA A 60 11.42 19.27 -2.81
CA ALA A 60 11.94 20.44 -2.12
C ALA A 60 10.84 21.03 -1.22
#